data_AF-A0A0F9JXX4-F1
#
_entry.id   AF-A0A0F9JXX4-F1
#
_cell.length_a   1.000
_cell.length_b   1.000
_cell.length_c   1.000
_cell.angle_alpha   90.00
_cell.angle_beta   90.00
_cell.angle_gamma   90.00
#
_symmetry.space_group_name_H-M   'P 1'
#
loop_
_entity.id
_entity.type
_entity.pdbx_description
1 polymer ?
#
loop_
_entity_poly.entity_id
_entity_poly.type
_entity_poly.pdbx_seq_one_letter_code
_entity_poly.pdbx_strand_id
1 'polypeptide(L)'
;MTIAVPNAVSRVLYNTAKRVRDEVGKGQEALRIAGETYISTDNNETFFVLLIPDVDIIVVGARMVCAGGALSGDNAEIIVPQNGEDTDDTPDSANRLVSAVTDPSTAEDTVLDLTLTGLNGNLVRAGQPIVAAYTDAASTGVTVYMQVSYILADEETTY
;
A
#
# COMPACT_ATOMS: atom_id res chain seq x y z
N MET A 1 -18.78 16.86 10.18
CA MET A 1 -18.79 17.49 8.84
C MET A 1 -18.47 16.37 7.87
N THR A 2 -19.48 15.80 7.23
CA THR A 2 -19.34 14.63 6.35
C THR A 2 -18.85 15.12 5.00
N ILE A 3 -17.62 14.79 4.64
CA ILE A 3 -17.07 15.07 3.32
C ILE A 3 -17.67 14.05 2.36
N ALA A 4 -18.46 14.52 1.40
CA ALA A 4 -18.91 13.70 0.28
C ALA A 4 -17.73 13.51 -0.67
N VAL A 5 -17.32 12.27 -0.92
CA VAL A 5 -16.30 11.93 -1.92
C VAL A 5 -16.87 12.27 -3.30
N PRO A 6 -16.42 13.35 -3.96
CA PRO A 6 -16.97 13.77 -5.24
C PRO A 6 -16.22 13.03 -6.35
N ASN A 7 -16.59 11.77 -6.55
CA ASN A 7 -16.49 11.00 -7.79
C ASN A 7 -16.69 9.53 -7.42
N ALA A 8 -17.85 8.96 -7.77
CA ALA A 8 -17.91 7.52 -8.02
C ALA A 8 -16.96 7.28 -9.20
N VAL A 9 -15.71 6.90 -8.90
CA VAL A 9 -14.66 6.73 -9.89
C VAL A 9 -15.21 5.78 -10.95
N SER A 10 -15.25 6.29 -12.18
CA SER A 10 -15.64 5.58 -13.38
C SER A 10 -15.12 4.14 -13.33
N ARG A 11 -16.00 3.17 -13.52
CA ARG A 11 -15.67 1.74 -13.52
C ARG A 11 -14.61 1.45 -14.59
N VAL A 12 -13.32 1.36 -14.21
CA VAL A 12 -12.23 0.99 -15.14
C VAL A 12 -11.73 -0.46 -14.91
N LEU A 13 -12.32 -1.24 -13.99
CA LEU A 13 -11.69 -2.51 -13.57
C LEU A 13 -12.08 -3.78 -14.35
N TYR A 14 -13.06 -3.74 -15.25
CA TYR A 14 -13.39 -4.91 -16.07
C TYR A 14 -12.51 -5.12 -17.32
N ASN A 15 -11.57 -4.21 -17.63
CA ASN A 15 -10.93 -4.23 -18.96
C ASN A 15 -9.62 -5.04 -19.08
N THR A 16 -9.07 -5.62 -18.00
CA THR A 16 -7.83 -6.43 -18.10
C THR A 16 -7.72 -7.63 -17.15
N ALA A 17 -8.72 -7.89 -16.29
CA ALA A 17 -8.68 -9.03 -15.38
C ALA A 17 -9.08 -10.36 -16.08
N LYS A 18 -8.28 -10.83 -17.04
CA LYS A 18 -8.39 -12.20 -17.54
C LYS A 18 -7.24 -13.03 -16.97
N ARG A 19 -7.53 -14.00 -16.09
CA ARG A 19 -6.58 -15.07 -15.78
C ARG A 19 -6.19 -15.74 -17.10
N VAL A 20 -4.91 -15.67 -17.47
CA VAL A 20 -4.39 -16.46 -18.60
C VAL A 20 -4.31 -17.90 -18.09
N ARG A 21 -5.25 -18.74 -18.53
CA ARG A 21 -5.14 -20.19 -18.34
C ARG A 21 -4.17 -20.70 -19.39
N ASP A 22 -3.12 -21.42 -18.95
CA ASP A 22 -2.28 -22.17 -19.86
C ASP A 22 -3.06 -23.35 -20.46
N GLU A 23 -2.50 -24.01 -21.49
CA GLU A 23 -3.09 -25.19 -22.14
C GLU A 23 -3.25 -26.40 -21.18
N VAL A 24 -2.72 -26.30 -19.97
CA VAL A 24 -2.70 -27.36 -18.94
C VAL A 24 -3.68 -27.06 -17.79
N GLY A 25 -4.48 -25.99 -17.90
CA GLY A 25 -5.50 -25.63 -16.92
C GLY A 25 -4.98 -24.95 -15.66
N LYS A 26 -3.69 -24.58 -15.59
CA LYS A 26 -3.14 -23.83 -14.46
C LYS A 26 -3.35 -22.33 -14.72
N GLY A 27 -4.08 -21.67 -13.81
CA GLY A 27 -4.22 -20.22 -13.85
C GLY A 27 -2.88 -19.56 -13.53
N GLN A 28 -2.33 -18.76 -14.44
CA GLN A 28 -1.25 -17.87 -14.09
C GLN A 28 -1.84 -16.65 -13.37
N GLU A 29 -1.41 -16.45 -12.12
CA GLU A 29 -1.75 -15.24 -11.37
C GLU A 29 -0.81 -14.11 -11.77
N ALA A 30 -1.38 -13.01 -12.28
CA ALA A 30 -0.62 -11.84 -12.62
C ALA A 30 -0.27 -11.05 -11.35
N LEU A 31 1.02 -10.79 -11.15
CA LEU A 31 1.51 -9.85 -10.15
C LEU A 31 1.01 -8.44 -10.52
N ARG A 32 0.37 -7.77 -9.57
CA ARG A 32 -0.13 -6.39 -9.71
C ARG A 32 0.63 -5.47 -8.78
N ILE A 33 0.66 -4.19 -9.11
CA ILE A 33 1.32 -3.14 -8.33
C ILE A 33 0.34 -2.00 -8.14
N ALA A 34 0.23 -1.49 -6.93
CA ALA A 34 -0.42 -0.23 -6.61
C ALA A 34 0.57 0.63 -5.81
N GLY A 35 0.60 1.93 -6.05
CA GLY A 35 1.53 2.83 -5.39
C GLY A 35 1.15 4.27 -5.63
N GLU A 36 1.63 5.13 -4.75
CA GLU A 36 1.31 6.55 -4.76
C GLU A 36 2.56 7.35 -4.38
N THR A 37 2.66 8.56 -4.93
CA THR A 37 3.71 9.52 -4.59
C THR A 37 3.13 10.60 -3.70
N TYR A 38 3.78 10.84 -2.58
CA TYR A 38 3.49 11.93 -1.67
C TYR A 38 4.70 12.87 -1.56
N ILE A 39 4.46 14.14 -1.26
CA ILE A 39 5.51 15.12 -0.98
C ILE A 39 5.28 15.61 0.45
N SER A 40 6.21 15.28 1.35
CA SER A 40 6.24 15.85 2.69
C SER A 40 7.03 17.14 2.69
N THR A 41 6.46 18.20 3.26
CA THR A 41 7.14 19.49 3.45
C THR A 41 7.08 19.98 4.90
N ASP A 42 6.42 19.22 5.78
CA ASP A 42 6.13 19.61 7.14
C ASP A 42 6.62 18.51 8.08
N ASN A 43 7.14 18.88 9.26
CA ASN A 43 7.55 17.93 10.30
C ASN A 43 6.33 17.31 11.00
N ASN A 44 5.57 16.51 10.25
CA ASN A 44 4.34 15.87 10.67
C ASN A 44 4.24 14.48 10.02
N GLU A 45 3.43 13.62 10.65
CA GLU A 45 2.98 12.40 10.03
C GLU A 45 1.88 12.70 9.01
N THR A 46 1.99 12.12 7.82
CA THR A 46 0.96 12.21 6.79
C THR A 46 0.59 10.85 6.25
N PHE A 47 -0.70 10.65 6.04
CA PHE A 47 -1.30 9.43 5.50
C PHE A 47 -1.74 9.63 4.06
N PHE A 48 -1.56 8.60 3.24
CA PHE A 48 -2.06 8.56 1.87
C PHE A 48 -2.46 7.14 1.47
N VAL A 49 -3.53 7.02 0.69
CA VAL A 49 -4.11 5.74 0.31
C VAL A 49 -3.34 5.18 -0.90
N LEU A 50 -2.80 3.97 -0.76
CA LEU A 50 -2.15 3.25 -1.87
C LEU A 50 -3.16 2.49 -2.72
N LEU A 51 -4.14 1.84 -2.08
CA LEU A 51 -5.13 0.99 -2.73
C LEU A 51 -6.33 0.76 -1.82
N ILE A 52 -7.54 0.77 -2.40
CA ILE A 52 -8.72 0.15 -1.79
C ILE A 52 -9.14 -0.97 -2.74
N PRO A 53 -8.93 -2.25 -2.37
CA PRO A 53 -9.20 -3.34 -3.28
C PRO A 53 -10.70 -3.65 -3.35
N ASP A 54 -11.23 -3.87 -4.54
CA ASP A 54 -12.65 -4.25 -4.72
C ASP A 54 -12.91 -5.75 -4.46
N VAL A 55 -11.86 -6.55 -4.36
CA VAL A 55 -11.88 -8.00 -4.10
C VAL A 55 -10.78 -8.33 -3.09
N ASP A 56 -10.86 -9.50 -2.46
CA ASP A 56 -9.81 -9.93 -1.55
C ASP A 56 -8.48 -10.09 -2.32
N ILE A 57 -7.38 -9.61 -1.73
CA ILE A 57 -6.03 -9.66 -2.31
C ILE A 57 -5.01 -10.19 -1.29
N ILE A 58 -3.90 -10.71 -1.79
CA ILE A 58 -2.73 -11.08 -0.98
C ILE A 58 -1.59 -10.16 -1.37
N VAL A 59 -1.05 -9.40 -0.40
CA VAL A 59 0.15 -8.57 -0.61
C VAL A 59 1.38 -9.45 -0.55
N VAL A 60 2.21 -9.39 -1.59
CA VAL A 60 3.40 -10.24 -1.75
C VAL A 60 4.71 -9.47 -1.73
N GLY A 61 4.65 -8.14 -1.74
CA GLY A 61 5.82 -7.29 -1.55
C GLY A 61 5.43 -5.82 -1.34
N ALA A 62 6.38 -5.05 -0.85
CA ALA A 62 6.26 -3.60 -0.74
C ALA A 62 7.61 -2.94 -1.06
N ARG A 63 7.57 -1.73 -1.61
CA ARG A 63 8.78 -0.95 -1.93
C ARG A 63 8.59 0.51 -1.63
N MET A 64 9.71 1.18 -1.40
CA MET A 64 9.77 2.62 -1.21
C MET A 64 10.93 3.22 -2.00
N VAL A 65 10.76 4.46 -2.45
CA VAL A 65 11.81 5.34 -2.98
C VAL A 65 11.58 6.72 -2.40
N CYS A 66 12.65 7.38 -1.97
CA CYS A 66 12.60 8.76 -1.52
C CYS A 66 13.47 9.64 -2.42
N ALA A 67 13.17 10.93 -2.49
CA ALA A 67 13.99 11.94 -3.16
C ALA A 67 13.84 13.28 -2.44
N GLY A 68 14.89 14.10 -2.39
CA GLY A 68 14.82 15.43 -1.77
C GLY A 68 15.23 15.48 -0.30
N GLY A 69 16.16 14.62 0.12
CA GLY A 69 16.77 14.69 1.45
C GLY A 69 16.05 13.90 2.52
N ALA A 70 15.73 12.62 2.26
CA ALA A 70 15.29 11.71 3.31
C ALA A 70 16.38 11.54 4.37
N LEU A 71 16.00 11.55 5.63
CA LEU A 71 16.91 11.56 6.78
C LEU A 71 16.75 10.32 7.65
N SER A 72 17.74 10.08 8.50
CA SER A 72 17.71 8.94 9.42
C SER A 72 16.71 9.04 10.56
N GLY A 73 16.20 10.25 10.82
CA GLY A 73 15.14 10.49 11.80
C GLY A 73 13.72 10.28 11.28
N ASP A 74 13.56 10.12 9.96
CA ASP A 74 12.24 9.93 9.35
C ASP A 74 11.74 8.50 9.56
N ASN A 75 10.44 8.29 9.34
CA ASN A 75 9.81 6.98 9.44
C ASN A 75 8.78 6.77 8.33
N ALA A 76 8.65 5.55 7.84
CA ALA A 76 7.64 5.18 6.83
C ALA A 76 6.96 3.85 7.18
N GLU A 77 5.66 3.74 6.90
CA GLU A 77 4.84 2.59 7.28
C GLU A 77 3.81 2.26 6.21
N ILE A 78 3.37 1.00 6.15
CA ILE A 78 2.20 0.58 5.36
C ILE A 78 1.25 -0.18 6.27
N ILE A 79 0.01 0.28 6.34
CA ILE A 79 -1.01 -0.13 7.30
C ILE A 79 -2.28 -0.56 6.53
N VAL A 80 -2.98 -1.54 7.07
CA VAL A 80 -4.31 -1.99 6.65
C VAL A 80 -5.25 -1.87 7.85
N PRO A 81 -5.99 -0.76 7.96
CA PRO A 81 -6.93 -0.53 9.04
C PRO A 81 -8.01 -1.63 9.10
N GLN A 82 -8.21 -2.24 10.28
CA GLN A 82 -9.13 -3.38 10.44
C GLN A 82 -10.62 -3.01 10.33
N ASN A 83 -11.00 -1.76 10.58
CA ASN A 83 -12.40 -1.35 10.73
C ASN A 83 -13.00 -0.60 9.53
N GLY A 84 -12.30 -0.53 8.40
CA GLY A 84 -12.75 0.28 7.25
C GLY A 84 -12.78 1.78 7.54
N GLU A 85 -12.11 2.21 8.62
CA GLU A 85 -11.82 3.61 8.90
C GLU A 85 -10.61 4.04 8.06
N ASP A 86 -10.70 5.23 7.48
CA ASP A 86 -9.69 5.75 6.54
C ASP A 86 -8.32 5.98 7.20
N THR A 87 -8.28 6.18 8.51
CA THR A 87 -7.06 6.35 9.32
C THR A 87 -7.24 5.71 10.69
N ASP A 88 -6.49 4.65 10.97
CA ASP A 88 -6.36 4.11 12.33
C ASP A 88 -5.28 4.94 13.03
N ASP A 89 -5.68 5.88 13.92
CA ASP A 89 -4.76 6.82 14.58
C ASP A 89 -3.74 6.11 15.50
N THR A 90 -3.98 4.84 15.86
CA THR A 90 -3.04 3.99 16.61
C THR A 90 -3.09 2.56 16.08
N PRO A 91 -2.46 2.28 14.93
CA PRO A 91 -2.58 0.99 14.29
C PRO A 91 -1.81 -0.07 15.07
N ASP A 92 -2.56 -1.08 15.54
CA ASP A 92 -2.01 -2.28 16.18
C ASP A 92 -0.96 -2.96 15.29
N SER A 93 -0.02 -3.69 15.89
CA SER A 93 1.00 -4.43 15.12
C SER A 93 0.40 -5.42 14.12
N ALA A 94 -0.81 -5.93 14.39
CA ALA A 94 -1.55 -6.80 13.49
C ALA A 94 -2.09 -6.10 12.23
N ASN A 95 -2.18 -4.77 12.23
CA ASN A 95 -2.70 -3.95 11.12
C ASN A 95 -1.57 -3.48 10.19
N ARG A 96 -0.31 -3.73 10.53
CA ARG A 96 0.84 -3.22 9.78
C ARG A 96 1.29 -4.25 8.76
N LEU A 97 1.21 -3.91 7.47
CA LEU A 97 1.84 -4.68 6.41
C LEU A 97 3.35 -4.50 6.45
N VAL A 98 3.83 -3.27 6.61
CA VAL A 98 5.24 -2.93 6.80
C VAL A 98 5.39 -2.22 8.13
N SER A 99 6.22 -2.77 9.02
CA SER A 99 6.61 -2.12 10.26
C SER A 99 7.53 -0.95 9.96
N ALA A 100 7.32 0.18 10.65
CA ALA A 100 8.21 1.34 10.77
C ALA A 100 9.59 1.15 10.12
N VAL A 101 9.75 1.67 8.91
CA VAL A 101 11.04 1.83 8.25
C VAL A 101 11.74 2.99 8.94
N THR A 102 12.45 2.65 10.01
CA THR A 102 13.32 3.60 10.71
C THR A 102 14.54 3.87 9.84
N ASP A 103 14.85 5.13 9.59
CA ASP A 103 15.93 5.58 8.69
C ASP A 103 15.67 5.28 7.20
N PRO A 104 14.69 5.96 6.58
CA PRO A 104 14.44 5.87 5.14
C PRO A 104 15.48 6.62 4.30
N SER A 105 16.53 7.22 4.88
CA SER A 105 17.60 7.87 4.09
C SER A 105 18.28 6.92 3.10
N THR A 106 18.28 5.63 3.41
CA THR A 106 18.78 4.57 2.51
C THR A 106 17.95 4.36 1.24
N ALA A 107 16.71 4.86 1.23
CA ALA A 107 15.84 4.86 0.05
C ALA A 107 15.99 6.14 -0.80
N GLU A 108 16.87 7.07 -0.42
CA GLU A 108 17.16 8.25 -1.25
C GLU A 108 17.73 7.82 -2.61
N ASP A 109 17.03 8.21 -3.68
CA ASP A 109 17.31 7.85 -5.07
C ASP A 109 17.50 6.35 -5.32
N THR A 110 17.03 5.50 -4.39
CA THR A 110 17.23 4.05 -4.41
C THR A 110 15.93 3.33 -4.08
N VAL A 111 15.63 2.26 -4.81
CA VAL A 111 14.49 1.40 -4.51
C VAL A 111 14.83 0.50 -3.34
N LEU A 112 14.12 0.68 -2.22
CA LEU A 112 14.22 -0.18 -1.06
C LEU A 112 13.07 -1.20 -1.07
N ASP A 113 13.41 -2.49 -1.01
CA ASP A 113 12.44 -3.57 -0.76
C ASP A 113 12.10 -3.59 0.74
N LEU A 114 10.81 -3.45 1.06
CA LEU A 114 10.33 -3.39 2.43
C LEU A 114 9.94 -4.79 2.93
N THR A 115 10.23 -5.05 4.20
CA THR A 115 9.86 -6.32 4.84
C THR A 115 8.40 -6.29 5.25
N LEU A 116 7.65 -7.33 4.84
CA LEU A 116 6.28 -7.52 5.30
C LEU A 116 6.28 -8.15 6.69
N THR A 117 5.58 -7.55 7.65
CA THR A 117 5.70 -7.86 9.09
C THR A 117 4.37 -8.19 9.78
N GLY A 118 3.25 -8.18 9.06
CA GLY A 118 1.93 -8.47 9.63
C GLY A 118 0.88 -8.82 8.57
N LEU A 119 -0.26 -9.32 9.08
CA LEU A 119 -1.35 -10.07 8.42
C LEU A 119 -1.03 -11.55 8.16
N ASN A 120 -1.90 -12.42 8.69
CA ASN A 120 -1.84 -13.88 8.64
C ASN A 120 -1.89 -14.39 7.18
N GLY A 121 -0.76 -14.30 6.46
CA GLY A 121 -0.66 -14.50 5.01
C GLY A 121 -0.88 -13.25 4.15
N ASN A 122 -0.74 -12.03 4.69
CA ASN A 122 -0.87 -10.76 3.96
C ASN A 122 -2.22 -10.56 3.22
N LEU A 123 -3.28 -11.18 3.72
CA LEU A 123 -4.62 -11.07 3.15
C LEU A 123 -5.24 -9.71 3.49
N VAL A 124 -5.68 -8.98 2.47
CA VAL A 124 -6.46 -7.74 2.60
C VAL A 124 -7.84 -7.98 2.00
N ARG A 125 -8.89 -7.71 2.78
CA ARG A 125 -10.27 -7.93 2.34
C ARG A 125 -10.72 -6.82 1.39
N ALA A 126 -11.69 -7.15 0.54
CA ALA A 126 -12.40 -6.17 -0.27
C ALA A 126 -12.90 -5.00 0.60
N GLY A 127 -12.65 -3.78 0.15
CA GLY A 127 -13.01 -2.54 0.82
C GLY A 127 -12.07 -2.10 1.95
N GLN A 128 -11.07 -2.90 2.35
CA GLN A 128 -10.09 -2.47 3.35
C GLN A 128 -9.01 -1.59 2.70
N PRO A 129 -8.84 -0.33 3.13
CA PRO A 129 -7.81 0.52 2.57
C PRO A 129 -6.42 0.00 2.94
N ILE A 130 -5.48 0.13 2.01
CA ILE A 130 -4.04 0.06 2.26
C ILE A 130 -3.54 1.49 2.28
N VAL A 131 -3.03 1.91 3.42
CA VAL A 131 -2.58 3.28 3.68
C VAL A 131 -1.08 3.27 3.92
N ALA A 132 -0.38 4.19 3.30
CA ALA A 132 0.99 4.51 3.64
C ALA A 132 1.01 5.71 4.58
N ALA A 133 1.93 5.67 5.55
CA ALA A 133 2.21 6.79 6.43
C ALA A 133 3.68 7.16 6.30
N TYR A 134 3.97 8.45 6.24
CA TYR A 134 5.34 8.97 6.28
C TYR A 134 5.43 10.09 7.32
N THR A 135 6.43 10.00 8.19
CA THR A 135 6.78 11.03 9.16
C THR A 135 8.11 11.65 8.75
N ASP A 136 8.06 12.93 8.38
CA ASP A 136 9.24 13.77 8.16
C ASP A 136 9.65 14.37 9.51
N ALA A 137 10.90 14.19 9.93
CA ALA A 137 11.40 14.67 11.21
C ALA A 137 12.05 16.07 11.14
N ALA A 138 12.29 16.61 9.94
CA ALA A 138 13.12 17.80 9.74
C ALA A 138 12.52 18.89 8.83
N SER A 139 11.30 18.71 8.31
CA SER A 139 10.67 19.61 7.32
C SER A 139 11.53 19.82 6.08
N THR A 140 12.30 18.79 5.72
CA THR A 140 13.07 18.76 4.48
C THR A 140 12.14 18.27 3.39
N GLY A 141 11.87 19.11 2.38
CA GLY A 141 10.94 18.78 1.32
C GLY A 141 11.32 17.47 0.61
N VAL A 142 10.65 16.38 0.99
CA VAL A 142 10.96 15.01 0.55
C VAL A 142 9.79 14.44 -0.23
N THR A 143 10.09 13.93 -1.41
CA THR A 143 9.15 13.15 -2.23
C THR A 143 9.31 11.69 -1.85
N VAL A 144 8.20 11.05 -1.48
CA VAL A 144 8.16 9.66 -1.04
C VAL A 144 7.21 8.91 -1.96
N TYR A 145 7.72 7.89 -2.65
CA TYR A 145 6.93 6.96 -3.41
C TYR A 145 6.88 5.62 -2.68
N MET A 146 5.67 5.13 -2.41
CA MET A 146 5.47 3.82 -1.79
C MET A 146 4.56 2.99 -2.67
N GLN A 147 4.84 1.70 -2.73
CA GLN A 147 4.04 0.75 -3.50
C GLN A 147 3.92 -0.60 -2.80
N VAL A 148 2.81 -1.27 -3.08
CA VAL A 148 2.54 -2.66 -2.73
C VAL A 148 2.37 -3.50 -3.98
N SER A 149 2.95 -4.67 -3.97
CA SER A 149 2.77 -5.71 -4.99
C SER A 149 1.79 -6.75 -4.44
N TYR A 150 0.78 -7.13 -5.21
CA TYR A 150 -0.28 -8.02 -4.76
C TYR A 150 -0.78 -8.97 -5.84
N ILE A 151 -1.43 -10.04 -5.40
CA ILE A 151 -2.18 -11.01 -6.21
C ILE A 151 -3.63 -11.05 -5.70
N LEU A 152 -4.55 -11.64 -6.47
CA LEU A 152 -5.93 -11.84 -5.99
C LEU A 152 -5.94 -12.99 -4.98
N ALA A 153 -6.77 -12.90 -3.94
CA ALA A 153 -6.76 -13.87 -2.85
C ALA A 153 -7.53 -15.17 -3.14
N ASP A 154 -8.36 -15.24 -4.20
CA ASP A 154 -9.28 -16.39 -4.35
C ASP A 154 -9.14 -17.24 -5.62
N GLU A 155 -9.20 -18.55 -5.40
CA GLU A 155 -9.61 -19.64 -6.30
C GLU A 155 -11.14 -19.59 -6.54
N GLU A 156 -11.70 -18.48 -7.05
CA GLU A 156 -13.15 -18.40 -7.29
C GLU A 156 -13.56 -19.37 -8.44
N THR A 157 -13.85 -20.61 -8.06
CA THR A 157 -14.55 -21.64 -8.83
C THR A 157 -16.04 -21.55 -8.51
N THR A 158 -16.63 -20.37 -8.70
CA THR A 158 -18.10 -20.27 -8.82
C THR A 158 -18.47 -20.63 -10.26
N TYR A 159 -18.68 -21.93 -10.45
CA TYR A 159 -19.31 -22.54 -11.62
C TYR A 159 -20.78 -22.11 -11.78
#